data_AF-A0A358EGJ1-F1
#
_entry.id   AF-A0A358EGJ1-F1
#
_cell.length_a   1.000
_cell.length_b   1.000
_cell.length_c   1.000
_cell.angle_alpha   90.00
_cell.angle_beta   90.00
_cell.angle_gamma   90.00
#
_symmetry.space_group_name_H-M   'P 1'
#
loop_
_entity.id
_entity.type
_entity.pdbx_description
1 polymer ?
#
loop_
_entity_poly.entity_id
_entity_poly.type
_entity_poly.pdbx_seq_one_letter_code
_entity_poly.pdbx_strand_id
1 'polypeptide(L)'
;MDAKKLLVGTINGAVGMMAVAFVIWDVLLKDFFSAQMSVEALDPPNLVLQLLSSACGALLLTIVLSWKNPSGVSEAMKDAALVGVLMWLGVNFWNMGSYVMWDSMQAGLTDAVLTAIPFGAAGGAIYWTTMRGELQSGRIVQGDEPSSH
;
A
#
# COMPACT_ATOMS: atom_id res chain seq x y z
N MET A 1 -13.32 -13.04 -6.34
CA MET A 1 -12.39 -12.25 -7.18
C MET A 1 -11.60 -13.21 -8.07
N ASP A 2 -11.41 -12.89 -9.33
CA ASP A 2 -10.58 -13.68 -10.26
C ASP A 2 -9.08 -13.46 -9.98
N ALA A 3 -8.26 -14.48 -10.20
CA ALA A 3 -6.81 -14.49 -10.03
C ALA A 3 -6.12 -13.37 -10.83
N LYS A 4 -6.60 -13.06 -12.05
CA LYS A 4 -6.06 -11.94 -12.83
C LYS A 4 -6.25 -10.60 -12.10
N LYS A 5 -7.44 -10.35 -11.56
CA LYS A 5 -7.74 -9.12 -10.81
C LYS A 5 -6.93 -9.06 -9.51
N LEU A 6 -6.79 -10.18 -8.81
CA LEU A 6 -5.94 -10.27 -7.62
C LEU A 6 -4.49 -9.89 -7.95
N LEU A 7 -3.93 -10.46 -9.02
CA LEU A 7 -2.55 -10.21 -9.44
C LEU A 7 -2.35 -8.74 -9.88
N VAL A 8 -3.22 -8.24 -10.76
CA VAL A 8 -3.14 -6.86 -11.28
C VAL A 8 -3.30 -5.85 -10.14
N GLY A 9 -4.25 -6.08 -9.22
CA GLY A 9 -4.44 -5.24 -8.05
C GLY A 9 -3.20 -5.23 -7.16
N THR A 10 -2.66 -6.41 -6.86
CA THR A 10 -1.46 -6.54 -6.00
C THR A 10 -0.26 -5.82 -6.60
N ILE A 11 0.03 -6.00 -7.90
CA ILE A 11 1.18 -5.36 -8.55
C ILE A 11 1.01 -3.83 -8.54
N ASN A 12 -0.14 -3.31 -8.97
CA ASN A 12 -0.36 -1.86 -9.02
C ASN A 12 -0.43 -1.24 -7.63
N GLY A 13 -1.01 -1.94 -6.66
CA GLY A 13 -1.01 -1.54 -5.26
C GLY A 13 0.41 -1.47 -4.70
N ALA A 14 1.25 -2.46 -4.98
CA ALA A 14 2.64 -2.49 -4.49
C ALA A 14 3.47 -1.36 -5.09
N VAL A 15 3.35 -1.11 -6.41
CA VAL A 15 4.03 0.00 -7.08
C VAL A 15 3.57 1.34 -6.51
N GLY A 16 2.25 1.54 -6.35
CA GLY A 16 1.71 2.78 -5.77
C GLY A 16 2.15 2.99 -4.32
N MET A 17 2.15 1.93 -3.52
CA MET A 17 2.62 1.94 -2.14
C MET A 17 4.10 2.32 -2.05
N MET A 18 4.95 1.65 -2.82
CA MET A 18 6.40 1.87 -2.81
C MET A 18 6.77 3.26 -3.29
N ALA A 19 6.16 3.74 -4.38
CA ALA A 19 6.48 5.07 -4.91
C ALA A 19 6.16 6.17 -3.89
N VAL A 20 5.02 6.06 -3.20
CA VAL A 20 4.62 7.04 -2.18
C VAL A 20 5.46 6.88 -0.90
N ALA A 21 5.77 5.64 -0.51
CA ALA A 21 6.63 5.40 0.64
C ALA A 21 8.04 5.97 0.41
N PHE A 22 8.64 5.72 -0.75
CA PHE A 22 9.93 6.31 -1.11
C PHE A 22 9.93 7.84 -0.95
N VAL A 23 8.89 8.52 -1.45
CA VAL A 23 8.80 9.98 -1.30
C VAL A 23 8.70 10.40 0.17
N ILE A 24 7.91 9.71 0.99
CA ILE A 24 7.73 10.09 2.40
C ILE A 24 9.00 9.85 3.21
N TRP A 25 9.56 8.64 3.17
CA TRP A 25 10.63 8.23 4.07
C TRP A 25 12.03 8.54 3.52
N ASP A 26 12.27 8.40 2.21
CA ASP A 26 13.61 8.60 1.63
C ASP A 26 13.86 10.03 1.15
N VAL A 27 12.80 10.80 0.90
CA VAL A 27 12.91 12.19 0.40
C VAL A 27 12.48 13.21 1.44
N LEU A 28 11.25 13.11 1.97
CA LEU A 28 10.68 14.18 2.80
C LEU A 28 11.10 14.11 4.28
N LEU A 29 11.13 12.91 4.86
CA LEU A 29 11.34 12.70 6.30
C LEU A 29 12.62 11.95 6.64
N LYS A 30 13.55 11.86 5.68
CA LYS A 30 14.83 11.16 5.84
C LYS A 30 15.58 11.62 7.09
N ASP A 31 15.74 12.93 7.26
CA ASP A 31 16.50 13.49 8.39
C ASP A 31 15.78 13.28 9.72
N PHE A 32 14.46 13.39 9.73
CA PHE A 32 13.64 13.16 10.92
C PHE A 32 13.83 11.73 11.43
N PHE A 33 13.66 10.72 10.57
CA PHE A 33 13.80 9.32 10.98
C PHE A 33 15.25 8.92 11.24
N SER A 34 16.22 9.50 10.51
CA SER A 34 17.65 9.26 10.76
C SER A 34 18.08 9.72 12.16
N ALA A 35 17.53 10.83 12.66
CA ALA A 35 17.83 11.33 13.99
C ALA A 35 17.21 10.50 15.13
N GLN A 36 16.24 9.62 14.82
CA GLN A 36 15.52 8.80 15.80
C GLN A 36 16.05 7.37 15.87
N MET A 37 16.93 6.96 14.96
CA MET A 37 17.57 5.64 15.00
C MET A 37 18.80 5.68 15.90
N SER A 38 18.74 5.00 17.05
CA SER A 38 19.82 4.88 18.04
C SER A 38 20.82 3.75 17.74
N VAL A 39 20.58 2.98 16.67
CA VAL A 39 21.42 1.88 16.21
C VAL A 39 22.08 2.31 14.90
N GLU A 40 23.33 1.85 14.65
CA GLU A 40 24.01 2.04 13.35
C GLU A 40 23.00 1.88 12.21
N ALA A 41 22.92 2.90 11.35
CA ALA A 41 22.05 2.86 10.18
C ALA A 41 22.30 1.53 9.47
N LEU A 42 21.25 0.71 9.33
CA LEU A 42 21.29 -0.50 8.50
C LEU A 42 21.53 -0.04 7.05
N ASP A 43 22.79 0.14 6.71
CA ASP A 43 23.23 0.62 5.42
C ASP A 43 23.71 -0.57 4.57
N PRO A 44 23.11 -0.84 3.39
CA PRO A 44 21.94 -0.20 2.80
C PRO A 44 20.60 -0.89 3.12
N PRO A 45 19.47 -0.16 3.00
CA PRO A 45 18.13 -0.72 3.09
C PRO A 45 17.92 -1.89 2.11
N ASN A 46 17.42 -3.01 2.62
CA ASN A 46 17.19 -4.20 1.80
C ASN A 46 15.94 -4.02 0.91
N LEU A 47 16.17 -3.57 -0.33
CA LEU A 47 15.12 -3.33 -1.32
C LEU A 47 14.26 -4.57 -1.60
N VAL A 48 14.81 -5.77 -1.50
CA VAL A 48 14.05 -7.01 -1.70
C VAL A 48 13.01 -7.17 -0.59
N LEU A 49 13.39 -6.93 0.66
CA LEU A 49 12.45 -6.99 1.79
C LEU A 49 11.40 -5.87 1.72
N GLN A 50 11.77 -4.67 1.25
CA GLN A 50 10.80 -3.59 1.04
C GLN A 50 9.79 -3.92 -0.06
N LEU A 51 10.25 -4.50 -1.18
CA LEU A 51 9.39 -4.95 -2.26
C LEU A 51 8.45 -6.06 -1.79
N LEU A 52 8.96 -7.05 -1.05
CA LEU A 52 8.15 -8.13 -0.49
C LEU A 52 7.13 -7.61 0.53
N SER A 53 7.53 -6.68 1.40
CA SER A 53 6.62 -6.03 2.35
C SER A 53 5.49 -5.31 1.62
N SER A 54 5.82 -4.52 0.59
CA SER A 54 4.84 -3.79 -0.21
C SER A 54 3.93 -4.72 -1.01
N ALA A 55 4.47 -5.82 -1.54
CA ALA A 55 3.67 -6.84 -2.22
C ALA A 55 2.69 -7.53 -1.26
N CYS A 56 3.13 -7.89 -0.05
CA CYS A 56 2.27 -8.46 0.99
C CYS A 56 1.18 -7.47 1.43
N GLY A 57 1.55 -6.20 1.65
CA GLY A 57 0.61 -5.14 1.99
C GLY A 57 -0.43 -4.91 0.88
N ALA A 58 0.02 -4.82 -0.37
CA ALA A 58 -0.87 -4.65 -1.52
C ALA A 58 -1.77 -5.86 -1.76
N LEU A 59 -1.28 -7.09 -1.51
CA LEU A 59 -2.08 -8.30 -1.59
C LEU A 59 -3.18 -8.30 -0.53
N LEU A 60 -2.83 -7.97 0.72
CA LEU A 60 -3.79 -7.81 1.81
C LEU A 60 -4.87 -6.80 1.44
N LEU A 61 -4.47 -5.61 0.95
CA LEU A 61 -5.41 -4.58 0.52
C LEU A 61 -6.30 -5.04 -0.63
N THR A 62 -5.75 -5.76 -1.60
CA THR A 62 -6.53 -6.27 -2.73
C THR A 62 -7.61 -7.24 -2.25
N ILE A 63 -7.29 -8.09 -1.28
CA ILE A 63 -8.25 -9.00 -0.64
C ILE A 63 -9.31 -8.21 0.14
N VAL A 64 -8.89 -7.32 1.04
CA VAL A 64 -9.81 -6.54 1.89
C VAL A 64 -10.77 -5.69 1.06
N LEU A 65 -10.25 -4.96 0.07
CA LEU A 65 -11.07 -4.12 -0.80
C LEU A 65 -12.01 -4.96 -1.67
N SER A 66 -11.62 -6.19 -2.04
CA SER A 66 -12.53 -7.09 -2.75
C SER A 66 -13.72 -7.54 -1.91
N TRP A 67 -13.55 -7.68 -0.60
CA TRP A 67 -14.64 -8.01 0.33
C TRP A 67 -15.54 -6.81 0.57
N LYS A 68 -14.95 -5.64 0.75
CA LYS A 68 -15.71 -4.42 1.04
C LYS A 68 -16.43 -3.88 -0.20
N ASN A 69 -15.89 -4.14 -1.39
CA ASN A 69 -16.40 -3.67 -2.68
C ASN A 69 -16.72 -2.17 -2.67
N PRO A 70 -15.72 -1.30 -2.43
CA PRO A 70 -15.92 0.14 -2.27
C PRO A 70 -16.61 0.74 -3.50
N SER A 71 -17.45 1.74 -3.28
CA SER A 71 -18.23 2.41 -4.32
C SER A 71 -17.40 3.35 -5.20
N GLY A 72 -16.23 3.78 -4.72
CA GLY A 72 -15.38 4.76 -5.38
C GLY A 72 -13.94 4.75 -4.91
N VAL A 73 -13.06 5.42 -5.67
CA VAL A 73 -11.62 5.58 -5.36
C VAL A 73 -11.43 6.15 -3.95
N SER A 74 -12.18 7.20 -3.58
CA SER A 74 -12.03 7.84 -2.26
C SER A 74 -12.34 6.88 -1.12
N GLU A 75 -13.34 6.01 -1.27
CA GLU A 75 -13.68 5.00 -0.28
C GLU A 75 -12.55 3.96 -0.17
N ALA A 76 -12.09 3.44 -1.31
CA ALA A 76 -10.98 2.49 -1.37
C ALA A 76 -9.68 3.03 -0.74
N MET A 77 -9.36 4.30 -0.98
CA MET A 77 -8.20 4.96 -0.37
C MET A 77 -8.36 5.08 1.14
N LYS A 78 -9.54 5.47 1.65
CA LYS A 78 -9.79 5.61 3.09
C LYS A 78 -9.71 4.26 3.81
N ASP A 79 -10.30 3.22 3.22
CA ASP A 79 -10.26 1.88 3.79
C ASP A 79 -8.83 1.34 3.83
N ALA A 80 -8.09 1.51 2.73
CA ALA A 80 -6.71 1.07 2.68
C ALA A 80 -5.84 1.85 3.66
N ALA A 81 -6.01 3.18 3.76
CA ALA A 81 -5.31 4.01 4.73
C ALA A 81 -5.56 3.53 6.18
N LEU A 82 -6.81 3.22 6.54
CA LEU A 82 -7.15 2.71 7.86
C LEU A 82 -6.48 1.35 8.13
N VAL A 83 -6.50 0.44 7.15
CA VAL A 83 -5.79 -0.85 7.26
C VAL A 83 -4.29 -0.62 7.48
N GLY A 84 -3.68 0.30 6.75
CA GLY A 84 -2.26 0.65 6.88
C GLY A 84 -1.91 1.14 8.29
N VAL A 85 -2.68 2.10 8.80
CA VAL A 85 -2.49 2.64 10.16
C VAL A 85 -2.59 1.54 11.20
N LEU A 86 -3.66 0.74 11.16
CA LEU A 86 -3.89 -0.31 12.17
C LEU A 86 -2.82 -1.40 12.12
N MET A 87 -2.44 -1.83 10.91
CA MET A 87 -1.40 -2.83 10.72
C MET A 87 -0.06 -2.32 11.26
N TRP A 88 0.33 -1.10 10.89
CA TRP A 88 1.62 -0.55 11.27
C TRP A 88 1.70 -0.13 12.72
N LEU A 89 0.58 0.34 13.30
CA LEU A 89 0.46 0.58 14.73
C LEU A 89 0.66 -0.71 15.53
N GLY A 90 0.05 -1.82 15.08
CA GLY A 90 0.25 -3.14 15.69
C GLY A 90 1.70 -3.61 15.62
N VAL A 91 2.35 -3.46 14.46
CA VAL A 91 3.78 -3.77 14.29
C VAL A 91 4.65 -2.91 15.21
N ASN A 92 4.39 -1.61 15.31
CA ASN A 92 5.15 -0.72 16.18
C ASN A 92 4.99 -1.08 17.66
N PHE A 93 3.76 -1.33 18.14
CA PHE A 93 3.54 -1.76 19.52
C PHE A 93 4.21 -3.10 19.83
N TRP A 94 4.18 -4.05 18.89
CA TRP A 94 4.90 -5.32 19.04
C TRP A 94 6.41 -5.11 19.20
N ASN A 95 7.01 -4.29 18.33
CA ASN A 95 8.44 -3.99 18.39
C ASN A 95 8.83 -3.25 19.67
N MET A 96 8.04 -2.25 20.09
CA MET A 96 8.28 -1.51 21.34
C MET A 96 8.21 -2.41 22.57
N GLY A 97 7.23 -3.32 22.62
CA GLY A 97 7.10 -4.28 23.71
C GLY A 97 8.19 -5.36 23.73
N SER A 98 8.75 -5.71 22.56
CA SER A 98 9.72 -6.81 22.44
C SER A 98 11.18 -6.39 22.54
N TYR A 99 11.52 -5.19 22.07
CA TYR A 99 12.91 -4.75 21.85
C TYR A 99 13.34 -3.53 22.68
N VAL A 100 12.57 -3.17 23.73
CA VAL A 100 12.87 -2.03 24.62
C VAL A 100 13.05 -0.71 23.84
N MET A 101 12.29 -0.53 22.74
CA MET A 101 12.38 0.65 21.87
C MET A 101 11.54 1.84 22.39
N TRP A 102 11.38 1.95 23.72
CA TRP A 102 10.47 2.92 24.35
C TRP A 102 10.85 4.38 24.09
N ASP A 103 12.15 4.66 23.99
CA ASP A 103 12.66 6.02 23.73
C ASP A 103 12.30 6.54 22.33
N SER A 104 11.88 5.66 21.41
CA SER A 104 11.45 5.98 20.04
C SER A 104 9.93 5.99 19.84
N MET A 105 9.14 6.04 20.92
CA MET A 105 7.67 5.93 20.84
C MET A 105 7.03 7.00 19.93
N GLN A 106 7.53 8.24 19.98
CA GLN A 106 7.06 9.30 19.09
C GLN A 106 7.31 8.96 17.61
N ALA A 107 8.50 8.43 17.29
CA ALA A 107 8.85 8.06 15.93
C ALA A 107 7.96 6.92 15.43
N GLY A 108 7.76 5.85 16.22
CA GLY A 108 6.91 4.72 15.83
C GLY A 108 5.43 5.08 15.68
N LEU A 109 4.89 5.98 16.51
CA LEU A 109 3.52 6.48 16.33
C LEU A 109 3.39 7.37 15.09
N THR A 110 4.38 8.24 14.85
CA THR A 110 4.42 9.09 13.65
C THR A 110 4.48 8.22 12.39
N ASP A 111 5.33 7.21 12.40
CA ASP A 111 5.47 6.22 11.34
C ASP A 111 4.15 5.48 11.07
N ALA A 112 3.48 5.00 12.12
CA ALA A 112 2.18 4.34 12.02
C ALA A 112 1.07 5.23 11.45
N VAL A 113 1.08 6.54 11.71
CA VAL A 113 0.10 7.45 11.11
C VAL A 113 0.45 7.76 9.65
N LEU A 114 1.74 7.92 9.34
CA LEU A 114 2.19 8.22 7.99
C LEU A 114 1.95 7.09 7.00
N THR A 115 1.92 5.83 7.46
CA THR A 115 1.56 4.69 6.60
C THR A 115 0.14 4.74 6.05
N ALA A 116 -0.74 5.59 6.59
CA ALA A 116 -2.04 5.92 5.97
C ALA A 116 -1.89 6.34 4.50
N ILE A 117 -0.85 7.12 4.18
CA ILE A 117 -0.67 7.75 2.87
C ILE A 117 -0.27 6.72 1.79
N PRO A 118 0.80 5.92 1.93
CA PRO A 118 1.16 4.92 0.93
C PRO A 118 0.12 3.80 0.82
N PHE A 119 -0.53 3.41 1.93
CA PHE A 119 -1.62 2.44 1.87
C PHE A 119 -2.85 3.03 1.16
N GLY A 120 -3.20 4.29 1.43
CA GLY A 120 -4.25 4.99 0.71
C GLY A 120 -3.98 5.05 -0.78
N ALA A 121 -2.75 5.40 -1.18
CA ALA A 121 -2.34 5.40 -2.59
C ALA A 121 -2.46 4.00 -3.23
N ALA A 122 -2.04 2.95 -2.51
CA ALA A 122 -2.20 1.57 -2.95
C ALA A 122 -3.68 1.21 -3.16
N GLY A 123 -4.56 1.57 -2.23
CA GLY A 123 -6.01 1.36 -2.36
C GLY A 123 -6.62 2.06 -3.58
N GLY A 124 -6.18 3.29 -3.85
CA GLY A 124 -6.57 4.02 -5.06
C GLY A 124 -6.10 3.32 -6.35
N ALA A 125 -4.84 2.89 -6.39
CA ALA A 125 -4.27 2.15 -7.52
C ALA A 125 -4.98 0.81 -7.77
N ILE A 126 -5.27 0.05 -6.71
CA ILE A 126 -6.02 -1.21 -6.77
C ILE A 126 -7.42 -0.96 -7.34
N TYR A 127 -8.15 0.02 -6.79
CA TYR A 127 -9.50 0.33 -7.24
C TYR A 127 -9.53 0.68 -8.74
N TRP A 128 -8.63 1.59 -9.14
CA TRP A 128 -8.56 2.07 -10.51
C TRP A 128 -8.33 0.96 -11.52
N THR A 129 -7.51 -0.03 -11.16
CA THR A 129 -7.05 -1.09 -12.06
C THR A 129 -7.86 -2.38 -11.99
N THR A 130 -8.77 -2.54 -11.01
CA THR A 130 -9.47 -3.82 -10.82
C THR A 130 -10.96 -3.71 -10.50
N MET A 131 -11.41 -2.56 -9.98
CA MET A 131 -12.77 -2.39 -9.43
C MET A 131 -13.59 -1.35 -10.19
N ARG A 132 -12.95 -0.46 -10.97
CA ARG A 132 -13.66 0.48 -11.85
C ARG A 132 -14.45 -0.28 -12.92
N GLY A 133 -15.72 0.08 -13.08
CA GLY A 133 -16.71 -0.66 -13.91
C GLY A 133 -16.29 -0.94 -15.36
N GLU A 134 -15.42 -0.12 -15.95
CA GLU A 134 -14.88 -0.30 -17.30
C GLU A 134 -14.10 -1.61 -17.47
N LEU A 135 -13.38 -2.07 -16.43
CA LEU A 135 -12.61 -3.33 -16.45
C LEU A 135 -13.44 -4.56 -16.04
N GLN A 136 -14.62 -4.34 -15.47
CA GLN A 136 -15.58 -5.41 -15.13
C GLN A 136 -16.48 -5.79 -16.30
N SER A 137 -16.68 -4.88 -17.25
CA SER A 137 -17.57 -5.02 -18.41
C SER A 137 -17.05 -5.95 -19.51
N GLY A 138 -15.80 -6.41 -19.47
CA GLY A 138 -15.23 -7.19 -20.59
C GLY A 138 -15.16 -6.43 -21.93
N ARG A 139 -15.40 -5.11 -21.94
CA ARG A 139 -15.23 -4.23 -23.10
C ARG A 139 -13.73 -3.96 -23.34
N ILE A 140 -12.99 -5.02 -23.62
CA ILE A 140 -11.89 -4.91 -24.57
C ILE A 140 -12.59 -4.72 -25.91
N VAL A 141 -12.71 -3.47 -26.34
CA VAL A 141 -13.00 -3.02 -27.71
C VAL A 141 -13.44 -4.14 -28.66
N GLN A 142 -14.74 -4.48 -28.64
CA GLN A 142 -15.40 -5.06 -29.81
C GLN A 142 -15.66 -3.91 -30.77
N GLY A 143 -14.69 -3.65 -31.64
CA GLY A 143 -14.77 -2.80 -32.81
C GLY A 143 -13.59 -3.22 -33.69
N ASP A 144 -13.76 -3.72 -34.91
CA ASP A 144 -14.88 -3.73 -35.83
C ASP A 144 -14.90 -5.09 -36.54
N GLU A 145 -16.02 -5.82 -36.51
CA GLU A 145 -16.30 -6.81 -37.55
C GLU A 145 -16.96 -6.05 -38.71
N PRO A 146 -16.37 -6.02 -39.91
CA PRO A 146 -17.03 -5.41 -41.06
C PRO A 146 -18.21 -6.29 -41.46
N SER A 147 -19.42 -5.75 -41.32
CA SER A 147 -20.64 -6.33 -41.86
C SER A 147 -20.55 -6.39 -43.39
N SER A 148 -20.31 -7.58 -43.94
CA SER A 148 -20.45 -7.84 -45.37
C SER A 148 -21.92 -8.05 -45.70
N HIS A 149 -22.52 -7.05 -46.37
CA HIS A 149 -23.65 -7.23 -47.27
C HIS A 149 -23.16 -7.71 -48.64
#